data_AF-A0A3D3RIW9-F1
#
_entry.id   AF-A0A3D3RIW9-F1
#
_cell.length_a   1.000
_cell.length_b   1.000
_cell.length_c   1.000
_cell.angle_alpha   90.00
_cell.angle_beta   90.00
_cell.angle_gamma   90.00
#
_symmetry.space_group_name_H-M   'P 1'
#
loop_
_entity.id
_entity.type
_entity.pdbx_description
1 polymer ?
#
loop_
_entity_poly.entity_id
_entity_poly.type
_entity_poly.pdbx_seq_one_letter_code
_entity_poly.pdbx_strand_id
1 'polypeptide(L)'
;VIGSQEFKDIAKEVSDKAITLVKNIGDSPLPLSPEKHKRILLVPQEKESAFALMAGGAGKKESYIDYLKNKLEAEGFDVTIYESAIDKIAKLPKEEVGQAMKNMYAGKAPITNITDNYDLIIQVAYVDSLCATVQRMEWKLSKGTPDMPWYVHELPTIFISLCCPFHLADVPQVKTYINAYDKNEHTLDALVEKLVGRSEFKGIDPVDSFCGLPDTRW
;
A
#
# COMPACT_ATOMS: atom_id res chain seq x y z
N VAL A 1 -12.90 -22.33 23.22
CA VAL A 1 -11.62 -22.73 22.56
C VAL A 1 -11.07 -21.50 21.86
N ILE A 2 -9.83 -21.09 22.16
CA ILE A 2 -9.19 -19.94 21.49
C ILE A 2 -8.82 -20.35 20.07
N GLY A 3 -9.13 -19.51 19.08
CA GLY A 3 -8.80 -19.76 17.67
C GLY A 3 -9.64 -20.86 16.99
N SER A 4 -10.87 -21.08 17.45
CA SER A 4 -11.82 -22.01 16.81
C SER A 4 -12.13 -21.58 15.37
N GLN A 5 -12.60 -22.54 14.56
CA GLN A 5 -12.99 -22.27 13.17
C GLN A 5 -14.12 -21.22 13.08
N GLU A 6 -15.10 -21.31 13.97
CA GLU A 6 -16.19 -20.33 14.09
C GLU A 6 -15.68 -18.89 14.21
N PHE A 7 -14.72 -18.62 15.10
CA PHE A 7 -14.18 -17.26 15.24
C PHE A 7 -13.35 -16.81 14.04
N LYS A 8 -12.69 -17.75 13.35
CA LYS A 8 -11.96 -17.44 12.11
C LYS A 8 -12.92 -17.09 10.97
N ASP A 9 -14.06 -17.76 10.90
CA ASP A 9 -15.08 -17.50 9.87
C ASP A 9 -15.78 -16.16 10.12
N ILE A 10 -16.07 -15.83 11.39
CA ILE A 10 -16.55 -14.49 11.78
C ILE A 10 -15.54 -13.42 11.40
N ALA A 11 -14.23 -13.63 11.65
CA ALA A 11 -13.21 -12.65 11.29
C ALA A 11 -13.16 -12.38 9.77
N LYS A 12 -13.27 -13.44 8.95
CA LYS A 12 -13.37 -13.31 7.49
C LYS A 12 -14.63 -12.54 7.05
N GLU A 13 -15.77 -12.83 7.68
CA GLU A 13 -17.02 -12.12 7.40
C GLU A 13 -16.91 -10.63 7.73
N VAL A 14 -16.29 -10.30 8.87
CA VAL A 14 -16.02 -8.90 9.26
C VAL A 14 -15.14 -8.22 8.22
N SER A 15 -14.04 -8.85 7.79
CA SER A 15 -13.17 -8.28 6.75
C SER A 15 -13.89 -8.05 5.41
N ASP A 16 -14.69 -9.01 4.95
CA ASP A 16 -15.45 -8.85 3.70
C ASP A 16 -16.47 -7.69 3.79
N LYS A 17 -17.06 -7.48 4.96
CA LYS A 17 -18.02 -6.38 5.19
C LYS A 17 -17.36 -5.03 5.49
N ALA A 18 -16.15 -5.01 6.04
CA ALA A 18 -15.50 -3.79 6.50
C ALA A 18 -14.83 -3.00 5.38
N ILE A 19 -14.16 -3.67 4.43
CA ILE A 19 -13.33 -2.98 3.42
C ILE A 19 -14.19 -1.99 2.61
N THR A 20 -13.75 -0.73 2.62
CA THR A 20 -14.50 0.43 2.11
C THR A 20 -13.78 1.03 0.90
N LEU A 21 -14.47 1.14 -0.23
CA LEU A 21 -14.03 1.96 -1.37
C LEU A 21 -14.46 3.40 -1.12
N VAL A 22 -13.54 4.24 -0.63
CA VAL A 22 -13.84 5.61 -0.16
C VAL A 22 -13.92 6.57 -1.34
N LYS A 23 -12.96 6.50 -2.25
CA LYS A 23 -12.86 7.37 -3.43
C LYS A 23 -12.64 6.50 -4.66
N ASN A 24 -13.44 6.71 -5.69
CA ASN A 24 -13.26 6.09 -7.00
C ASN A 24 -13.83 7.04 -8.05
N ILE A 25 -12.95 7.81 -8.68
CA ILE A 25 -13.32 8.85 -9.64
C ILE A 25 -12.53 8.72 -10.94
N GLY A 26 -13.12 9.20 -12.05
CA GLY A 26 -12.52 9.06 -13.37
C GLY A 26 -12.49 7.60 -13.84
N ASP A 27 -11.45 7.25 -14.61
CA ASP A 27 -11.27 5.91 -15.12
C ASP A 27 -10.75 4.99 -14.00
N SER A 28 -11.65 4.18 -13.46
CA SER A 28 -11.31 3.23 -12.39
C SER A 28 -10.48 2.06 -12.94
N PRO A 29 -9.37 1.69 -12.27
CA PRO A 29 -8.66 0.45 -12.59
C PRO A 29 -9.42 -0.81 -12.17
N LEU A 30 -10.49 -0.67 -11.37
CA LEU A 30 -11.24 -1.80 -10.83
C LEU A 30 -12.37 -2.24 -11.79
N PRO A 31 -12.65 -3.56 -11.89
CA PRO A 31 -11.89 -4.66 -11.32
C PRO A 31 -10.57 -4.91 -12.05
N LEU A 32 -9.55 -5.38 -11.32
CA LEU A 32 -8.25 -5.75 -11.88
C LEU A 32 -8.37 -7.01 -12.74
N SER A 33 -7.66 -7.04 -13.86
CA SER A 33 -7.54 -8.20 -14.73
C SER A 33 -6.12 -8.26 -15.30
N PRO A 34 -5.46 -9.44 -15.33
CA PRO A 34 -4.14 -9.59 -15.95
C PRO A 34 -4.10 -9.20 -17.43
N GLU A 35 -5.25 -9.19 -18.11
CA GLU A 35 -5.35 -8.73 -19.50
C GLU A 35 -5.14 -7.21 -19.65
N LYS A 36 -5.51 -6.43 -18.62
CA LYS A 36 -5.43 -4.96 -18.62
C LYS A 36 -4.28 -4.40 -17.79
N HIS A 37 -3.98 -5.05 -16.66
CA HIS A 37 -3.08 -4.54 -15.62
C HIS A 37 -2.00 -5.58 -15.28
N LYS A 38 -1.36 -6.16 -16.29
CA LYS A 38 -0.49 -7.32 -16.12
C LYS A 38 0.65 -7.06 -15.13
N ARG A 39 1.33 -5.92 -15.27
CA ARG A 39 2.54 -5.59 -14.50
C ARG A 39 2.19 -4.61 -13.38
N ILE A 40 2.24 -5.08 -12.13
CA ILE A 40 1.86 -4.30 -10.95
C ILE A 40 3.11 -3.92 -10.16
N LEU A 41 3.25 -2.63 -9.82
CA LEU A 41 4.20 -2.18 -8.81
C LEU A 41 3.48 -2.02 -7.46
N LEU A 42 3.86 -2.83 -6.47
CA LEU A 42 3.46 -2.66 -5.08
C LEU A 42 4.41 -1.71 -4.37
N VAL A 43 3.88 -0.64 -3.80
CA VAL A 43 4.65 0.37 -3.09
C VAL A 43 4.28 0.33 -1.60
N PRO A 44 5.04 -0.38 -0.75
CA PRO A 44 4.78 -0.40 0.69
C PRO A 44 5.10 0.96 1.31
N GLN A 45 4.22 1.42 2.17
CA GLN A 45 4.37 2.64 2.95
C GLN A 45 4.27 2.29 4.43
N GLU A 46 5.41 2.27 5.09
CA GLU A 46 5.52 1.92 6.50
C GLU A 46 6.30 2.98 7.25
N LYS A 47 5.86 3.25 8.47
CA LYS A 47 6.62 4.05 9.42
C LYS A 47 7.62 3.16 10.15
N GLU A 48 8.85 3.65 10.30
CA GLU A 48 9.81 3.00 11.18
C GLU A 48 9.29 3.03 12.63
N SER A 49 9.03 1.85 13.18
CA SER A 49 8.61 1.72 14.58
C SER A 49 9.84 1.51 15.45
N ALA A 50 10.12 2.46 16.34
CA ALA A 50 11.15 2.30 17.37
C ALA A 50 10.89 1.06 18.24
N PHE A 51 9.62 0.70 18.45
CA PHE A 51 9.26 -0.52 19.16
C PHE A 51 9.64 -1.77 18.36
N ALA A 52 9.40 -1.80 17.04
CA ALA A 52 9.81 -2.92 16.19
C ALA A 52 11.34 -3.11 16.19
N LEU A 53 12.10 -2.00 16.21
CA LEU A 53 13.56 -2.02 16.32
C LEU A 53 14.03 -2.59 17.68
N MET A 54 13.33 -2.24 18.76
CA MET A 54 13.65 -2.67 20.13
C MET A 54 13.17 -4.09 20.47
N ALA A 55 12.06 -4.53 19.87
CA ALA A 55 11.46 -5.85 20.10
C ALA A 55 12.23 -7.01 19.44
N GLY A 56 13.38 -6.72 18.81
CA GLY A 56 14.31 -7.75 18.33
C GLY A 56 13.74 -8.62 17.21
N GLY A 57 12.96 -8.03 16.30
CA GLY A 57 12.38 -8.73 15.15
C GLY A 57 11.48 -9.89 15.60
N ALA A 58 10.22 -9.58 15.92
CA ALA A 58 9.19 -10.60 16.09
C ALA A 58 9.29 -11.57 14.89
N GLY A 59 9.45 -12.87 15.19
CA GLY A 59 9.99 -13.88 14.29
C GLY A 59 9.37 -13.89 12.89
N LYS A 60 10.13 -14.45 11.93
CA LYS A 60 9.89 -14.61 10.47
C LYS A 60 8.44 -14.92 10.03
N LYS A 61 7.48 -14.06 10.35
CA LYS A 61 6.18 -14.04 9.73
C LYS A 61 6.37 -13.28 8.42
N GLU A 62 5.82 -13.84 7.35
CA GLU A 62 5.80 -13.17 6.04
C GLU A 62 5.23 -11.75 6.20
N SER A 63 5.88 -10.77 5.55
CA SER A 63 5.37 -9.40 5.58
C SER A 63 4.01 -9.35 4.89
N TYR A 64 3.13 -8.45 5.32
CA TYR A 64 1.83 -8.27 4.67
C TYR A 64 1.97 -7.91 3.19
N ILE A 65 3.08 -7.25 2.79
CA ILE A 65 3.36 -6.90 1.40
C ILE A 65 3.75 -8.12 0.57
N ASP A 66 4.55 -9.04 1.14
CA ASP A 66 4.94 -10.30 0.49
C ASP A 66 3.71 -11.22 0.35
N TYR A 67 2.88 -11.27 1.39
CA TYR A 67 1.61 -12.01 1.35
C TYR A 67 0.70 -11.50 0.24
N LEU A 68 0.51 -10.17 0.16
CA LEU A 68 -0.31 -9.55 -0.88
C LEU A 68 0.28 -9.78 -2.29
N LYS A 69 1.61 -9.68 -2.43
CA LYS A 69 2.32 -10.02 -3.68
C LYS A 69 1.98 -11.44 -4.12
N ASN A 70 2.17 -12.43 -3.25
CA ASN A 70 1.92 -13.83 -3.58
C ASN A 70 0.46 -14.08 -3.99
N LYS A 71 -0.50 -13.40 -3.35
CA LYS A 71 -1.91 -13.50 -3.70
C LYS A 71 -2.20 -12.91 -5.08
N LEU A 72 -1.65 -11.74 -5.39
CA LEU A 72 -1.80 -11.13 -6.72
C LEU A 72 -1.08 -11.96 -7.80
N GLU A 73 0.09 -12.52 -7.53
CA GLU A 73 0.78 -13.41 -8.48
C GLU A 73 -0.03 -14.70 -8.74
N ALA A 74 -0.73 -15.23 -7.74
CA ALA A 74 -1.63 -16.37 -7.90
C ALA A 74 -2.82 -16.07 -8.82
N GLU A 75 -3.21 -14.81 -8.96
CA GLU A 75 -4.22 -14.34 -9.93
C GLU A 75 -3.66 -14.16 -11.35
N GLY A 76 -2.34 -14.33 -11.55
CA GLY A 76 -1.67 -14.21 -12.83
C GLY A 76 -1.08 -12.82 -13.13
N PHE A 77 -0.94 -11.95 -12.13
CA PHE A 77 -0.24 -10.67 -12.27
C PHE A 77 1.28 -10.82 -12.11
N ASP A 78 2.05 -10.01 -12.84
CA ASP A 78 3.49 -9.87 -12.65
C ASP A 78 3.75 -8.76 -11.63
N VAL A 79 4.09 -9.13 -10.39
CA VAL A 79 4.11 -8.18 -9.26
C VAL A 79 5.53 -7.88 -8.79
N THR A 80 5.90 -6.61 -8.80
CA THR A 80 7.18 -6.12 -8.27
C THR A 80 6.96 -5.30 -7.01
N ILE A 81 7.74 -5.55 -5.95
CA ILE A 81 7.74 -4.70 -4.76
C ILE A 81 8.78 -3.59 -4.93
N TYR A 82 8.34 -2.35 -4.72
CA TYR A 82 9.23 -1.19 -4.70
C TYR A 82 10.09 -1.20 -3.44
N GLU A 83 11.40 -1.05 -3.62
CA GLU A 83 12.34 -0.77 -2.54
C GLU A 83 12.95 0.62 -2.73
N SER A 84 12.89 1.44 -1.67
CA SER A 84 13.48 2.78 -1.69
C SER A 84 15.00 2.73 -1.77
N ALA A 85 15.60 3.82 -2.28
CA ALA A 85 17.06 3.93 -2.32
C ALA A 85 17.67 3.82 -0.92
N ILE A 86 17.00 4.36 0.11
CA ILE A 86 17.46 4.29 1.50
C ILE A 86 17.43 2.85 2.01
N ASP A 87 16.38 2.09 1.70
CA ASP A 87 16.28 0.68 2.11
C ASP A 87 17.38 -0.16 1.45
N LYS A 88 17.68 0.12 0.17
CA LYS A 88 18.79 -0.51 -0.55
C LYS A 88 20.13 -0.15 0.11
N ILE A 89 20.33 1.13 0.43
CA ILE A 89 21.55 1.62 1.09
C ILE A 89 21.71 1.00 2.49
N ALA A 90 20.62 0.85 3.25
CA ALA A 90 20.64 0.25 4.59
C ALA A 90 21.09 -1.22 4.57
N LYS A 91 20.93 -1.90 3.43
CA LYS A 91 21.40 -3.28 3.20
C LYS A 91 22.85 -3.36 2.70
N LEU A 92 23.48 -2.23 2.35
CA LEU A 92 24.86 -2.20 1.86
C LEU A 92 25.88 -2.33 3.01
N PRO A 93 27.10 -2.83 2.72
CA PRO A 93 28.21 -2.76 3.65
C PRO A 93 28.46 -1.31 4.11
N LYS A 94 28.79 -1.10 5.39
CA LYS A 94 28.99 0.24 5.99
C LYS A 94 29.96 1.14 5.22
N GLU A 95 30.93 0.54 4.53
CA GLU A 95 31.94 1.24 3.74
C GLU A 95 31.37 1.88 2.46
N GLU A 96 30.30 1.32 1.90
CA GLU A 96 29.66 1.79 0.67
C GLU A 96 28.53 2.81 0.92
N VAL A 97 27.97 2.82 2.14
CA VAL A 97 26.86 3.70 2.54
C VAL A 97 27.18 5.17 2.28
N GLY A 98 28.40 5.62 2.61
CA GLY A 98 28.79 7.03 2.44
C GLY A 98 28.80 7.49 0.98
N GLN A 99 29.19 6.61 0.05
CA GLN A 99 29.22 6.91 -1.39
C GLN A 99 27.82 6.78 -2.01
N ALA A 100 27.05 5.76 -1.60
CA ALA A 100 25.68 5.57 -2.04
C ALA A 100 24.75 6.73 -1.59
N MET A 101 24.92 7.22 -0.36
CA MET A 101 24.20 8.41 0.14
C MET A 101 24.51 9.68 -0.64
N LYS A 102 25.77 9.89 -1.08
CA LYS A 102 26.15 11.04 -1.92
C LYS A 102 25.48 10.98 -3.31
N ASN A 103 25.34 9.78 -3.87
CA ASN A 103 24.74 9.58 -5.19
C ASN A 103 23.21 9.51 -5.16
N MET A 104 22.60 9.34 -3.99
CA MET A 104 21.14 9.27 -3.81
C MET A 104 20.42 10.51 -4.36
N TYR A 105 21.02 11.69 -4.24
CA TYR A 105 20.46 12.94 -4.75
C TYR A 105 20.51 13.12 -6.28
N ALA A 106 21.30 12.29 -6.98
CA ALA A 106 21.46 12.35 -8.43
C ALA A 106 20.46 11.44 -9.18
N GLY A 107 19.78 10.53 -8.48
CA GLY A 107 18.87 9.53 -9.05
C GLY A 107 17.49 10.06 -9.43
N LYS A 108 17.41 11.13 -10.23
CA LYS A 108 16.15 11.53 -10.88
C LYS A 108 15.81 10.47 -11.94
N ALA A 109 14.78 9.67 -11.68
CA ALA A 109 14.28 8.72 -12.67
C ALA A 109 13.27 9.43 -13.60
N PRO A 110 13.36 9.25 -14.93
CA PRO A 110 12.29 9.69 -15.82
C PRO A 110 11.02 8.87 -15.56
N ILE A 111 9.85 9.46 -15.87
CA ILE A 111 8.55 8.79 -15.76
C ILE A 111 8.47 7.50 -16.60
N THR A 112 9.22 7.45 -17.71
CA THR A 112 9.31 6.27 -18.59
C THR A 112 9.80 5.02 -17.87
N ASN A 113 10.62 5.16 -16.82
CA ASN A 113 11.02 4.02 -16.00
C ASN A 113 9.83 3.36 -15.28
N ILE A 114 8.74 4.09 -15.10
CA ILE A 114 7.51 3.59 -14.50
C ILE A 114 6.53 3.16 -15.59
N THR A 115 6.18 4.05 -16.53
CA THR A 115 5.16 3.80 -17.57
C THR A 115 5.52 2.65 -18.50
N ASP A 116 6.81 2.46 -18.80
CA ASP A 116 7.23 1.43 -19.74
C ASP A 116 7.27 0.05 -19.09
N ASN A 117 7.34 -0.02 -17.75
CA ASN A 117 7.54 -1.25 -16.99
C ASN A 117 6.30 -1.72 -16.23
N TYR A 118 5.36 -0.84 -15.91
CA TYR A 118 4.19 -1.15 -15.10
C TYR A 118 2.91 -0.62 -15.72
N ASP A 119 1.83 -1.38 -15.56
CA ASP A 119 0.49 -1.05 -16.06
C ASP A 119 -0.41 -0.50 -14.93
N LEU A 120 -0.07 -0.80 -13.67
CA LEU A 120 -0.80 -0.38 -12.47
C LEU A 120 0.16 -0.21 -11.29
N ILE A 121 -0.11 0.78 -10.45
CA ILE A 121 0.59 0.95 -9.17
C ILE A 121 -0.40 0.83 -8.02
N ILE A 122 -0.04 0.03 -7.02
CA ILE A 122 -0.81 -0.08 -5.77
C ILE A 122 0.08 0.36 -4.62
N GLN A 123 -0.25 1.51 -4.04
CA GLN A 123 0.35 1.97 -2.81
C GLN A 123 -0.37 1.32 -1.63
N VAL A 124 0.38 0.68 -0.74
CA VAL A 124 -0.17 -0.04 0.41
C VAL A 124 0.43 0.56 1.67
N ALA A 125 -0.39 1.27 2.44
CA ALA A 125 0.03 1.99 3.63
C ALA A 125 -0.38 1.28 4.91
N TYR A 126 0.60 0.98 5.75
CA TYR A 126 0.40 0.56 7.12
C TYR A 126 1.16 1.51 8.06
N VAL A 127 0.42 2.49 8.60
CA VAL A 127 0.93 3.49 9.54
C VAL A 127 0.12 3.38 10.83
N ASP A 128 0.67 2.66 11.81
CA ASP A 128 0.09 2.58 13.15
C ASP A 128 0.54 3.75 14.05
N SER A 129 -0.20 3.96 15.14
CA SER A 129 0.12 4.96 16.15
C SER A 129 0.93 4.39 17.31
N LEU A 130 1.54 3.21 17.18
CA LEU A 130 2.16 2.55 18.33
C LEU A 130 3.35 3.39 18.81
N CYS A 131 3.21 3.96 20.01
CA CYS A 131 4.17 4.89 20.60
C CYS A 131 4.44 6.15 19.74
N ALA A 132 3.50 6.56 18.90
CA ALA A 132 3.60 7.76 18.06
C ALA A 132 2.44 8.73 18.35
N THR A 133 2.70 10.03 18.14
CA THR A 133 1.69 11.09 18.30
C THR A 133 0.93 11.40 17.00
N VAL A 134 1.38 10.85 15.87
CA VAL A 134 0.80 11.06 14.53
C VAL A 134 0.75 9.75 13.75
N GLN A 135 -0.30 9.59 12.94
CA GLN A 135 -0.47 8.52 11.95
C GLN A 135 -0.51 9.10 10.53
N ARG A 136 0.49 9.93 10.21
CA ARG A 136 0.61 10.60 8.92
C ARG A 136 1.62 9.87 8.06
N MET A 137 1.48 9.99 6.75
CA MET A 137 2.44 9.45 5.80
C MET A 137 3.81 10.11 5.99
N GLU A 138 4.85 9.29 6.06
CA GLU A 138 6.24 9.74 6.12
C GLU A 138 6.94 9.27 4.85
N TRP A 139 7.10 10.19 3.90
CA TRP A 139 7.82 9.89 2.67
C TRP A 139 9.30 9.77 2.98
N LYS A 140 9.92 8.68 2.51
CA LYS A 140 11.38 8.53 2.60
C LYS A 140 12.04 9.65 1.79
N LEU A 141 13.32 9.88 2.02
CA LEU A 141 14.09 10.99 1.41
C LEU A 141 14.19 10.80 -0.12
N SER A 142 13.12 11.12 -0.83
CA SER A 142 12.87 10.83 -2.23
C SER A 142 12.81 12.10 -3.08
N LYS A 143 13.37 12.02 -4.28
CA LYS A 143 13.19 13.03 -5.33
C LYS A 143 12.64 12.34 -6.58
N GLY A 144 11.32 12.35 -6.73
CA GLY A 144 10.65 11.77 -7.89
C GLY A 144 10.70 10.24 -7.93
N THR A 145 10.74 9.57 -6.77
CA THR A 145 10.65 8.11 -6.72
C THR A 145 9.20 7.63 -6.58
N PRO A 146 8.92 6.34 -6.86
CA PRO A 146 7.57 5.78 -6.85
C PRO A 146 6.81 5.81 -5.51
N ASP A 147 7.51 6.05 -4.39
CA ASP A 147 6.91 6.18 -3.06
C ASP A 147 5.87 7.29 -3.03
N MET A 148 6.17 8.48 -3.53
CA MET A 148 5.16 9.54 -3.62
C MET A 148 4.31 9.37 -4.90
N PRO A 149 2.97 9.37 -4.84
CA PRO A 149 2.11 9.16 -6.02
C PRO A 149 2.01 10.43 -6.88
N TRP A 150 3.11 10.87 -7.49
CA TRP A 150 3.13 12.02 -8.41
C TRP A 150 2.71 11.65 -9.85
N TYR A 151 2.67 10.36 -10.17
CA TYR A 151 2.38 9.78 -11.49
C TYR A 151 0.90 9.39 -11.70
N VAL A 152 -0.01 9.80 -10.82
CA VAL A 152 -1.44 9.40 -10.85
C VAL A 152 -2.21 9.80 -12.10
N HIS A 153 -1.64 10.69 -12.92
CA HIS A 153 -2.21 11.10 -14.21
C HIS A 153 -1.63 10.31 -15.40
N GLU A 154 -0.49 9.63 -15.21
CA GLU A 154 0.22 8.88 -16.24
C GLU A 154 -0.12 7.39 -16.19
N LEU A 155 -0.36 6.85 -14.98
CA LEU A 155 -0.74 5.46 -14.76
C LEU A 155 -1.90 5.33 -13.78
N PRO A 156 -2.78 4.32 -13.97
CA PRO A 156 -3.73 3.94 -12.95
C PRO A 156 -3.03 3.66 -11.62
N THR A 157 -3.52 4.29 -10.55
CA THR A 157 -2.93 4.18 -9.21
C THR A 157 -4.04 3.95 -8.19
N ILE A 158 -3.87 2.92 -7.38
CA ILE A 158 -4.74 2.61 -6.24
C ILE A 158 -3.95 2.89 -4.96
N PHE A 159 -4.58 3.55 -4.00
CA PHE A 159 -4.03 3.68 -2.65
C PHE A 159 -4.88 2.89 -1.66
N ILE A 160 -4.24 2.04 -0.88
CA ILE A 160 -4.88 1.14 0.09
C ILE A 160 -4.31 1.45 1.47
N SER A 161 -5.17 1.89 2.38
CA SER A 161 -4.80 2.05 3.79
C SER A 161 -5.21 0.84 4.62
N LEU A 162 -4.23 0.22 5.28
CA LEU A 162 -4.40 -0.95 6.14
C LEU A 162 -4.57 -0.59 7.62
N CYS A 163 -4.64 0.70 7.98
CA CYS A 163 -4.81 1.10 9.39
C CYS A 163 -5.53 2.45 9.52
N CYS A 164 -4.83 3.56 9.27
CA CYS A 164 -5.38 4.90 9.43
C CYS A 164 -6.37 5.25 8.29
N PRO A 165 -7.63 5.60 8.58
CA PRO A 165 -8.60 5.90 7.53
C PRO A 165 -8.37 7.25 6.83
N PHE A 166 -7.43 8.06 7.32
CA PHE A 166 -7.25 9.47 6.92
C PHE A 166 -6.06 9.73 5.99
N HIS A 167 -5.42 8.70 5.44
CA HIS A 167 -4.26 8.91 4.55
C HIS A 167 -4.60 9.68 3.27
N LEU A 168 -5.88 9.76 2.88
CA LEU A 168 -6.31 10.56 1.73
C LEU A 168 -5.91 12.04 1.87
N ALA A 169 -5.81 12.57 3.10
CA ALA A 169 -5.32 13.92 3.35
C ALA A 169 -3.83 14.13 2.94
N ASP A 170 -3.03 13.05 2.91
CA ASP A 170 -1.63 13.05 2.49
C ASP A 170 -1.45 12.73 1.00
N VAL A 171 -2.45 12.12 0.37
CA VAL A 171 -2.45 11.74 -1.05
C VAL A 171 -3.74 12.17 -1.78
N PRO A 172 -4.15 13.46 -1.69
CA PRO A 172 -5.44 13.92 -2.20
C PRO A 172 -5.64 13.67 -3.70
N GLN A 173 -4.54 13.66 -4.47
CA GLN A 173 -4.53 13.45 -5.91
C GLN A 173 -4.88 12.03 -6.36
N VAL A 174 -4.88 11.05 -5.46
CA VAL A 174 -5.22 9.66 -5.82
C VAL A 174 -6.71 9.58 -6.17
N LYS A 175 -7.01 8.89 -7.26
CA LYS A 175 -8.38 8.75 -7.79
C LYS A 175 -9.11 7.50 -7.27
N THR A 176 -8.38 6.46 -6.89
CA THR A 176 -8.92 5.23 -6.29
C THR A 176 -8.30 4.99 -4.92
N TYR A 177 -9.10 5.15 -3.86
CA TYR A 177 -8.66 5.02 -2.47
C TYR A 177 -9.55 4.03 -1.70
N ILE A 178 -8.92 3.08 -1.03
CA ILE A 178 -9.55 2.00 -0.28
C ILE A 178 -9.06 2.00 1.18
N ASN A 179 -9.99 1.90 2.13
CA ASN A 179 -9.68 1.62 3.53
C ASN A 179 -9.97 0.15 3.85
N ALA A 180 -8.97 -0.56 4.35
CA ALA A 180 -9.06 -1.96 4.80
C ALA A 180 -8.93 -2.12 6.33
N TYR A 181 -8.48 -1.08 7.04
CA TYR A 181 -8.44 -0.93 8.51
C TYR A 181 -7.53 -1.88 9.30
N ASP A 182 -7.16 -3.04 8.76
CA ASP A 182 -6.14 -3.92 9.32
C ASP A 182 -5.31 -4.65 8.23
N LYS A 183 -4.22 -5.29 8.64
CA LYS A 183 -3.29 -6.04 7.76
C LYS A 183 -3.31 -7.55 7.99
N ASN A 184 -4.37 -8.10 8.58
CA ASN A 184 -4.47 -9.54 8.82
C ASN A 184 -4.70 -10.28 7.50
N GLU A 185 -4.27 -11.53 7.45
CA GLU A 185 -4.35 -12.38 6.24
C GLU A 185 -5.77 -12.48 5.69
N HIS A 186 -6.78 -12.65 6.57
CA HIS A 186 -8.19 -12.69 6.14
C HIS A 186 -8.69 -11.38 5.52
N THR A 187 -8.11 -10.24 5.90
CA THR A 187 -8.44 -8.92 5.35
C THR A 187 -7.75 -8.72 4.01
N LEU A 188 -6.50 -9.15 3.88
CA LEU A 188 -5.77 -9.12 2.60
C LEU A 188 -6.40 -10.09 1.58
N ASP A 189 -6.86 -11.25 2.01
CA ASP A 189 -7.62 -12.18 1.17
C ASP A 189 -8.89 -11.52 0.64
N ALA A 190 -9.73 -10.97 1.54
CA ALA A 190 -10.95 -10.27 1.15
C ALA A 190 -10.67 -9.04 0.27
N LEU A 191 -9.55 -8.36 0.47
CA LEU A 191 -9.11 -7.25 -0.37
C LEU A 191 -8.82 -7.71 -1.79
N VAL A 192 -8.08 -8.81 -1.97
CA VAL A 192 -7.77 -9.35 -3.31
C VAL A 192 -9.05 -9.77 -4.03
N GLU A 193 -9.98 -10.46 -3.35
CA GLU A 193 -11.29 -10.81 -3.91
C GLU A 193 -12.07 -9.59 -4.43
N LYS A 194 -11.96 -8.46 -3.74
CA LYS A 194 -12.60 -7.19 -4.16
C LYS A 194 -11.85 -6.51 -5.28
N LEU A 195 -10.51 -6.53 -5.26
CA LEU A 195 -9.68 -5.95 -6.31
C LEU A 195 -9.94 -6.61 -7.66
N VAL A 196 -10.05 -7.94 -7.71
CA VAL A 196 -10.32 -8.70 -8.95
C VAL A 196 -11.81 -8.83 -9.28
N GLY A 197 -12.70 -8.23 -8.47
CA GLY A 197 -14.13 -8.14 -8.74
C GLY A 197 -14.95 -9.40 -8.44
N ARG A 198 -14.41 -10.37 -7.68
CA ARG A 198 -15.16 -11.55 -7.20
C ARG A 198 -16.07 -11.24 -6.00
N SER A 199 -15.76 -10.19 -5.25
CA SER A 199 -16.61 -9.63 -4.18
C SER A 199 -16.80 -8.12 -4.35
N GLU A 200 -17.96 -7.60 -3.99
CA GLU A 200 -18.22 -6.16 -4.02
C GLU A 200 -17.65 -5.46 -2.76
N PHE A 201 -17.38 -4.16 -2.85
CA PHE A 201 -17.05 -3.35 -1.67
C PHE A 201 -18.33 -3.09 -0.86
N LYS A 202 -18.35 -3.53 0.40
CA LYS A 202 -19.53 -3.47 1.29
C LYS A 202 -19.35 -2.49 2.45
N GLY A 203 -18.11 -2.06 2.68
CA GLY A 203 -17.78 -1.15 3.77
C GLY A 203 -18.46 0.19 3.62
N ILE A 204 -18.89 0.73 4.75
CA ILE A 204 -19.38 2.10 4.89
C ILE A 204 -18.32 2.83 5.67
N ASP A 205 -17.87 3.97 5.17
CA ASP A 205 -16.88 4.81 5.85
C ASP A 205 -17.45 5.23 7.23
N PRO A 206 -16.87 4.75 8.35
CA PRO A 206 -17.39 5.06 9.67
C PRO A 206 -16.99 6.48 10.12
N VAL A 207 -16.13 7.15 9.34
CA VAL A 207 -15.60 8.49 9.58
C VAL A 207 -15.73 9.33 8.30
N ASP A 208 -15.26 10.58 8.32
CA ASP A 208 -15.03 11.34 7.08
C ASP A 208 -13.57 11.16 6.64
N SER A 209 -13.28 10.15 5.81
CA SER A 209 -11.94 9.92 5.29
C SER A 209 -11.41 11.07 4.41
N PHE A 210 -12.28 11.96 3.94
CA PHE A 210 -11.90 13.18 3.19
C PHE A 210 -11.44 14.31 4.13
N CYS A 211 -11.60 14.15 5.45
CA CYS A 211 -11.19 15.12 6.48
C CYS A 211 -11.75 16.54 6.27
N GLY A 212 -12.89 16.69 5.59
CA GLY A 212 -13.42 17.99 5.18
C GLY A 212 -12.55 18.77 4.19
N LEU A 213 -11.49 18.18 3.63
CA LEU A 213 -10.54 18.85 2.75
C LEU A 213 -11.06 18.86 1.31
N PRO A 214 -11.21 20.03 0.65
CA PRO A 214 -11.76 20.09 -0.70
C PRO A 214 -10.92 19.37 -1.75
N ASP A 215 -9.60 19.45 -1.65
CA ASP A 215 -8.62 18.86 -2.57
C ASP A 215 -8.72 17.32 -2.67
N THR A 216 -9.17 16.64 -1.62
CA THR A 216 -9.36 15.18 -1.62
C THR A 216 -10.51 14.70 -2.52
N ARG A 217 -11.34 15.61 -3.08
CA ARG A 217 -12.53 15.27 -3.87
C ARG A 217 -12.34 15.24 -5.38
N TRP A 218 -11.21 15.74 -5.90
CA TRP A 218 -10.94 15.89 -7.34
C TRP A 218 -10.01 14.80 -7.88
#